data_AF-A0A1G9S0E3-F1
#
_entry.id   AF-A0A1G9S0E3-F1
#
_cell.length_a   1.000
_cell.length_b   1.000
_cell.length_c   1.000
_cell.angle_alpha   90.00
_cell.angle_beta   90.00
_cell.angle_gamma   90.00
#
_symmetry.space_group_name_H-M   'P 1'
#
loop_
_entity.id
_entity.type
_entity.pdbx_description
1 polymer ?
#
loop_
_entity_poly.entity_id
_entity_poly.type
_entity_poly.pdbx_seq_one_letter_code
_entity_poly.pdbx_strand_id
1 'polypeptide(L)'
;MSIISENIRYLRSRNDLTQEQLARRIGTKRPNIGAYEEARANPPREALIKLSQLFGVSIDQLLTTDLRRIRDTPSLDLGPAASPPPPPVFKPETPRPPQPIQKVVDTYLREKSQVQLVAQRVTLRKLNRLDYGPLPVVPPIVERRKDPVVLSEPVREVREAAGIRLVRRALLDDYLHKFRHPEFIRELPDFQWPFAGRGTLRAFEAGDDFVFPGAIVVGEKVEDWFTAEDGKHYLIVANHHGFLYRRIYNELKIKNTLLLSSDSPGVRSMELPVKDILEIWAVKGFFSQQLPEPALSIDRVRSLVDELRLELERVKR
;
A
#
# COMPACT_ATOMS: atom_id res chain seq x y z
N MET A 1 28.07 -9.78 -1.85
CA MET A 1 27.00 -10.65 -1.29
C MET A 1 25.94 -9.73 -0.68
N SER A 2 24.74 -10.23 -0.40
CA SER A 2 23.70 -9.39 0.24
C SER A 2 24.07 -9.07 1.68
N ILE A 3 23.74 -7.86 2.17
CA ILE A 3 24.05 -7.42 3.54
C ILE A 3 23.46 -8.36 4.60
N ILE A 4 22.27 -8.89 4.33
CA ILE A 4 21.62 -9.86 5.21
C ILE A 4 22.37 -11.19 5.27
N SER A 5 22.89 -11.67 4.14
CA SER A 5 23.67 -12.91 4.07
C SER A 5 24.94 -12.81 4.91
N GLU A 6 25.60 -11.65 4.85
CA GLU A 6 26.80 -11.36 5.62
C GLU A 6 26.49 -11.21 7.11
N ASN A 7 25.38 -10.56 7.46
CA ASN A 7 24.91 -10.41 8.83
C ASN A 7 24.54 -11.76 9.46
N ILE A 8 23.84 -12.65 8.74
CA ILE A 8 23.47 -13.98 9.24
C ILE A 8 24.72 -14.82 9.52
N ARG A 9 25.67 -14.84 8.56
CA ARG A 9 26.95 -15.55 8.74
C ARG A 9 27.71 -15.00 9.95
N TYR A 10 27.79 -13.68 10.07
CA TYR A 10 28.46 -13.01 11.17
C TYR A 10 27.85 -13.34 12.54
N LEU A 11 26.51 -13.23 12.67
CA LEU A 11 25.80 -13.57 13.90
C LEU A 11 25.94 -15.05 14.26
N ARG A 12 25.93 -15.94 13.26
CA ARG A 12 26.15 -17.38 13.46
C ARG A 12 27.55 -17.66 13.99
N SER A 13 28.58 -17.14 13.34
CA SER A 13 29.98 -17.30 13.75
C SER A 13 30.27 -16.69 15.11
N ARG A 14 29.63 -15.56 15.46
CA ARG A 14 29.79 -14.92 16.77
C ARG A 14 29.24 -15.77 17.93
N ASN A 15 28.26 -16.62 17.66
CA ASN A 15 27.60 -17.47 18.66
C ASN A 15 28.07 -18.93 18.59
N ASP A 16 29.16 -19.21 17.86
CA ASP A 16 29.74 -20.55 17.66
C ASP A 16 28.73 -21.61 17.18
N LEU A 17 27.76 -21.19 16.36
CA LEU A 17 26.72 -22.08 15.83
C LEU A 17 27.13 -22.68 14.48
N THR A 18 26.91 -23.97 14.31
CA THR A 18 26.95 -24.60 12.98
C THR A 18 25.70 -24.24 12.17
N GLN A 19 25.75 -24.34 10.83
CA GLN A 19 24.58 -24.09 9.99
C GLN A 19 23.41 -25.02 10.35
N GLU A 20 23.70 -26.27 10.74
CA GLU A 20 22.71 -27.25 11.22
C GLU A 20 22.06 -26.80 12.53
N GLN A 21 22.86 -26.34 13.50
CA GLN A 21 22.34 -25.87 14.79
C GLN A 21 21.51 -24.60 14.64
N LEU A 22 21.95 -23.65 13.79
CA LEU A 22 21.16 -22.46 13.49
C LEU A 22 19.84 -22.84 12.82
N ALA A 23 19.87 -23.77 11.87
CA ALA A 23 18.67 -24.26 11.19
C ALA A 23 17.65 -24.83 12.19
N ARG A 24 18.10 -25.66 13.13
CA ARG A 24 17.25 -26.22 14.19
C ARG A 24 16.66 -25.14 15.09
N ARG A 25 17.45 -24.14 15.48
CA ARG A 25 16.98 -23.05 16.37
C ARG A 25 15.94 -22.14 15.71
N ILE A 26 16.07 -21.86 14.41
CA ILE A 26 15.07 -21.07 13.67
C ILE A 26 13.95 -21.92 13.07
N GLY A 27 13.98 -23.24 13.24
CA GLY A 27 12.99 -24.17 12.69
C GLY A 27 12.97 -24.21 11.15
N THR A 28 14.14 -24.23 10.52
CA THR A 28 14.32 -24.45 9.07
C THR A 28 15.24 -25.64 8.80
N LYS A 29 15.40 -26.03 7.53
CA LYS A 29 16.32 -27.10 7.11
C LYS A 29 17.73 -26.54 6.88
N ARG A 30 18.79 -27.30 7.19
CA ARG A 30 20.20 -26.93 6.97
C ARG A 30 20.50 -26.30 5.61
N PRO A 31 20.00 -26.83 4.47
CA PRO A 31 20.29 -26.27 3.16
C PRO A 31 19.80 -24.82 3.00
N ASN A 32 18.73 -24.44 3.70
CA ASN A 32 18.18 -23.09 3.64
C ASN A 32 19.11 -22.07 4.29
N ILE A 33 19.75 -22.41 5.42
CA ILE A 33 20.74 -21.54 6.06
C ILE A 33 21.94 -21.31 5.13
N GLY A 34 22.44 -22.38 4.49
CA GLY A 34 23.52 -22.26 3.51
C GLY A 34 23.13 -21.36 2.33
N ALA A 35 21.91 -21.52 1.81
CA ALA A 35 21.40 -20.68 0.73
C ALA A 35 21.26 -19.19 1.15
N TYR A 36 20.87 -18.92 2.40
CA TYR A 36 20.79 -17.55 2.93
C TYR A 36 22.18 -16.91 3.08
N GLU A 37 23.16 -17.64 3.62
CA GLU A 37 24.52 -17.15 3.80
C GLU A 37 25.26 -16.93 2.47
N GLU A 38 24.97 -17.73 1.44
CA GLU A 38 25.57 -17.62 0.11
C GLU A 38 24.82 -16.64 -0.81
N ALA A 39 23.78 -15.97 -0.30
CA ALA A 39 22.90 -15.08 -1.07
C ALA A 39 22.20 -15.77 -2.27
N ARG A 40 22.07 -17.10 -2.25
CA ARG A 40 21.29 -17.87 -3.24
C ARG A 40 19.79 -17.77 -3.01
N ALA A 41 19.38 -17.50 -1.76
CA ALA A 41 17.99 -17.28 -1.39
C ALA A 41 17.88 -16.17 -0.34
N ASN A 42 16.76 -15.45 -0.34
CA ASN A 42 16.44 -14.47 0.71
C ASN A 42 15.63 -15.17 1.82
N PRO A 43 15.94 -14.98 3.12
CA PRO A 43 15.14 -15.52 4.21
C PRO A 43 13.69 -15.00 4.18
N PRO A 44 12.68 -15.88 4.38
CA PRO A 44 11.29 -15.45 4.50
C PRO A 44 11.08 -14.67 5.79
N ARG A 45 9.98 -13.91 5.87
CA ARG A 45 9.61 -13.08 7.02
C ARG A 45 9.66 -13.85 8.35
N GLU A 46 9.18 -15.10 8.38
CA GLU A 46 9.22 -15.92 9.59
C GLU A 46 10.64 -16.21 10.07
N ALA A 47 11.57 -16.46 9.15
CA ALA A 47 12.98 -16.67 9.49
C ALA A 47 13.61 -15.38 10.03
N LEU A 48 13.27 -14.22 9.47
CA LEU A 48 13.74 -12.91 9.95
C LEU A 48 13.29 -12.65 11.40
N ILE A 49 12.03 -12.92 11.73
CA ILE A 49 11.50 -12.75 13.09
C ILE A 49 12.25 -13.67 14.07
N LYS A 50 12.45 -14.94 13.70
CA LYS A 50 13.17 -15.89 14.56
C LYS A 50 14.65 -15.54 14.71
N LEU A 51 15.31 -15.06 13.66
CA LEU A 51 16.69 -14.56 13.74
C LEU A 51 16.79 -13.34 14.65
N SER A 52 15.82 -12.42 14.55
CA SER A 52 15.72 -11.24 15.43
C SER A 52 15.57 -11.66 16.90
N GLN A 53 14.67 -12.60 17.20
CA GLN A 53 14.47 -13.12 18.55
C GLN A 53 15.69 -13.89 19.08
N LEU A 54 16.35 -14.69 18.23
CA LEU A 54 17.49 -15.51 18.63
C LEU A 54 18.73 -14.67 18.97
N PHE A 55 18.98 -13.60 18.21
CA PHE A 55 20.19 -12.80 18.33
C PHE A 55 19.98 -11.45 19.03
N GLY A 56 18.74 -11.12 19.40
CA GLY A 56 18.40 -9.85 20.06
C GLY A 56 18.64 -8.62 19.17
N VAL A 57 18.62 -8.79 17.85
CA VAL A 57 18.81 -7.70 16.86
C VAL A 57 17.48 -7.35 16.22
N SER A 58 17.25 -6.07 15.90
CA SER A 58 16.03 -5.69 15.17
C SER A 58 16.08 -6.19 13.72
N ILE A 59 14.91 -6.46 13.13
CA ILE A 59 14.79 -6.89 11.73
C ILE A 59 15.36 -5.81 10.79
N ASP A 60 15.12 -4.54 11.10
CA ASP A 60 15.62 -3.41 10.30
C ASP A 60 17.16 -3.36 10.31
N GLN A 61 17.80 -3.53 11.48
CA GLN A 61 19.26 -3.62 11.56
C GLN A 61 19.82 -4.80 10.78
N LEU A 62 19.11 -5.93 10.74
CA LEU A 62 19.54 -7.12 10.00
C LEU A 62 19.51 -6.91 8.48
N LEU A 63 18.60 -6.04 7.99
CA LEU A 63 18.38 -5.76 6.57
C LEU A 63 19.14 -4.54 6.06
N THR A 64 19.32 -3.53 6.90
CA THR A 64 19.78 -2.19 6.49
C THR A 64 21.22 -1.90 6.91
N THR A 65 21.70 -2.52 8.00
CA THR A 65 22.99 -2.16 8.60
C THR A 65 23.97 -3.33 8.57
N ASP A 66 25.25 -3.04 8.33
CA ASP A 66 26.32 -4.05 8.41
C ASP A 66 26.73 -4.26 9.87
N LEU A 67 26.25 -5.35 10.47
CA LEU A 67 26.49 -5.68 11.87
C LEU A 67 27.96 -5.97 12.19
N ARG A 68 28.81 -6.16 11.17
CA ARG A 68 30.27 -6.30 11.36
C ARG A 68 30.93 -4.99 11.77
N ARG A 69 30.35 -3.85 11.37
CA ARG A 69 30.92 -2.49 11.54
C ARG A 69 30.43 -1.75 12.80
N ILE A 70 29.37 -2.21 13.45
CA ILE A 70 28.74 -1.52 14.59
C ILE A 70 29.55 -1.67 15.90
N ARG A 71 30.75 -2.25 15.87
CA ARG A 71 31.51 -2.58 17.09
C ARG A 71 32.38 -1.47 17.69
N ASP A 72 32.38 -0.25 17.16
CA ASP A 72 33.20 0.84 17.72
C ASP A 72 32.46 1.82 18.65
N THR A 73 31.26 1.48 19.14
CA THR A 73 30.63 2.22 20.25
C THR A 73 30.38 1.31 21.47
N PRO A 74 31.23 1.41 22.52
CA PRO A 74 31.07 0.66 23.77
C PRO A 74 29.98 1.32 24.63
N SER A 75 28.72 1.17 24.24
CA SER A 75 27.58 1.72 25.01
C SER A 75 26.33 0.85 24.87
N LEU A 76 26.49 -0.47 24.87
CA LEU A 76 25.40 -1.42 25.03
C LEU A 76 25.81 -2.40 26.12
N ASP A 77 25.55 -1.97 27.34
CA ASP A 77 25.59 -2.79 28.53
C ASP A 77 24.51 -3.87 28.37
N LEU A 78 24.93 -5.09 28.01
CA LEU A 78 24.08 -6.27 27.92
C LEU A 78 23.93 -6.85 29.33
N GLY A 79 23.07 -6.24 30.14
CA GLY A 79 22.61 -6.83 31.39
C GLY A 79 21.85 -8.14 31.15
N PRO A 80 21.81 -9.07 32.12
CA PRO A 80 21.09 -10.33 31.96
C PRO A 80 19.58 -10.08 31.90
N ALA A 81 18.93 -10.68 30.90
CA ALA A 81 17.49 -10.85 30.71
C ALA A 81 16.58 -9.95 31.57
N ALA A 82 16.34 -8.72 31.11
CA ALA A 82 15.29 -7.89 31.68
C ALA A 82 13.94 -8.60 31.54
N SER A 83 13.27 -8.79 32.69
CA SER A 83 11.89 -9.29 32.76
C SER A 83 10.96 -8.47 31.86
N PRO A 84 9.89 -9.06 31.31
CA PRO A 84 8.91 -8.30 30.53
C PRO A 84 8.45 -7.07 31.33
N PRO A 85 8.35 -5.88 30.71
CA PRO A 85 7.93 -4.69 31.42
C PRO A 85 6.57 -4.96 32.06
N PRO A 86 6.35 -4.55 33.33
CA PRO A 86 5.03 -4.67 33.94
C PRO A 86 3.99 -3.94 33.08
N PRO A 87 2.74 -4.43 33.03
CA PRO A 87 1.67 -3.76 32.31
C PRO A 87 1.60 -2.28 32.73
N PRO A 88 1.25 -1.36 31.81
CA PRO A 88 1.21 0.06 32.12
C PRO A 88 0.26 0.29 33.29
N VAL A 89 0.82 0.68 34.43
CA VAL A 89 0.05 1.12 35.59
C VAL A 89 -0.62 2.43 35.16
N PHE A 90 -1.93 2.40 34.98
CA PHE A 90 -2.74 3.62 34.87
C PHE A 90 -2.50 4.45 36.13
N LYS A 91 -1.67 5.49 36.04
CA LYS A 91 -1.65 6.54 37.04
C LYS A 91 -2.95 7.32 36.85
N PRO A 92 -3.86 7.38 37.83
CA PRO A 92 -4.99 8.29 37.73
C PRO A 92 -4.43 9.70 37.53
N GLU A 93 -4.82 10.35 36.43
CA GLU A 93 -4.44 11.72 36.18
C GLU A 93 -4.90 12.57 37.37
N THR A 94 -3.95 13.15 38.08
CA THR A 94 -4.26 14.19 39.05
C THR A 94 -5.02 15.29 38.30
N PRO A 95 -6.22 15.70 38.75
CA PRO A 95 -6.99 16.73 38.08
C PRO A 95 -6.16 18.01 38.08
N ARG A 96 -5.58 18.32 36.92
CA ARG A 96 -4.87 19.58 36.72
C ARG A 96 -5.94 20.68 36.68
N PRO A 97 -5.75 21.77 37.44
CA PRO A 97 -6.68 22.89 37.40
C PRO A 97 -6.81 23.38 35.95
N PRO A 98 -8.03 23.72 35.49
CA PRO A 98 -8.24 24.15 34.11
C PRO A 98 -7.37 25.36 33.82
N GLN A 99 -6.48 25.24 32.84
CA GLN A 99 -5.69 26.38 32.42
C GLN A 99 -6.62 27.41 31.75
N PRO A 100 -6.44 28.72 32.01
CA PRO A 100 -7.19 29.76 31.31
C PRO A 100 -6.99 29.63 29.81
N ILE A 101 -8.07 29.72 29.04
CA ILE A 101 -8.07 29.61 27.57
C ILE A 101 -7.04 30.56 26.93
N GLN A 102 -6.81 31.75 27.51
CA GLN A 102 -5.81 32.72 27.06
C GLN A 102 -4.39 32.14 26.97
N LYS A 103 -3.96 31.30 27.93
CA LYS A 103 -2.61 30.71 27.91
C LYS A 103 -2.43 29.71 26.77
N VAL A 104 -3.51 29.00 26.43
CA VAL A 104 -3.55 28.08 25.29
C VAL A 104 -3.54 28.88 23.99
N VAL A 105 -4.39 29.91 23.90
CA VAL A 105 -4.51 30.77 22.72
C VAL A 105 -3.19 31.50 22.41
N ASP A 106 -2.49 32.04 23.40
CA ASP A 106 -1.20 32.72 23.21
C ASP A 106 -0.07 31.75 22.79
N THR A 107 -0.12 30.50 23.27
CA THR A 107 0.85 29.47 22.86
C THR A 107 0.66 29.07 21.39
N TYR A 108 -0.58 29.07 20.89
CA TYR A 108 -0.89 28.74 19.51
C TYR A 108 -0.84 29.94 18.55
N LEU A 109 -1.02 31.18 19.06
CA LEU A 109 -1.00 32.41 18.25
C LEU A 109 0.38 33.06 18.15
N ARG A 110 1.42 32.52 18.81
CA ARG A 110 2.78 33.08 18.73
C ARG A 110 3.40 32.87 17.34
N GLU A 111 3.13 33.86 16.50
CA GLU A 111 3.93 34.43 15.41
C GLU A 111 4.50 33.45 14.37
N LYS A 112 3.68 33.20 13.34
CA LYS A 112 4.17 33.02 11.96
C LYS A 112 4.75 34.36 11.45
N SER A 113 5.85 34.82 12.01
CA SER A 113 6.52 36.04 11.57
C SER A 113 7.45 35.75 10.38
N GLN A 114 7.06 36.35 9.24
CA GLN A 114 7.84 36.69 8.05
C GLN A 114 8.24 35.55 7.09
N VAL A 115 7.30 35.18 6.21
CA VAL A 115 7.67 34.67 4.89
C VAL A 115 8.19 35.84 4.06
N GLN A 116 9.50 35.88 3.82
CA GLN A 116 10.12 36.88 2.95
C GLN A 116 9.83 36.49 1.50
N LEU A 117 8.97 37.26 0.82
CA LEU A 117 8.68 37.09 -0.60
C LEU A 117 9.93 37.46 -1.43
N VAL A 118 10.66 36.45 -1.91
CA VAL A 118 11.73 36.64 -2.89
C VAL A 118 11.12 36.50 -4.28
N ALA A 119 10.78 37.63 -4.91
CA ALA A 119 10.41 37.66 -6.32
C ALA A 119 11.68 37.49 -7.18
N GLN A 120 12.04 36.25 -7.51
CA GLN A 120 13.10 36.01 -8.49
C GLN A 120 12.53 36.18 -9.90
N ARG A 121 13.06 37.16 -10.66
CA ARG A 121 12.74 37.31 -12.08
C ARG A 121 13.27 36.09 -12.85
N VAL A 122 12.36 35.23 -13.29
CA VAL A 122 12.68 34.10 -14.18
C VAL A 122 12.79 34.64 -15.61
N THR A 123 14.00 34.63 -16.17
CA THR A 123 14.22 34.84 -17.60
C THR A 123 13.86 33.57 -18.35
N LEU A 124 12.71 33.59 -19.03
CA LEU A 124 12.32 32.51 -19.94
C LEU A 124 13.34 32.43 -21.09
N ARG A 125 14.05 31.31 -21.18
CA ARG A 125 14.82 30.99 -22.39
C ARG A 125 13.84 30.78 -23.53
N LYS A 126 14.01 31.52 -24.64
CA LYS A 126 13.27 31.28 -25.88
C LYS A 126 13.54 29.85 -26.33
N LEU A 127 12.47 29.06 -26.41
CA LEU A 127 12.51 27.74 -27.04
C LEU A 127 12.81 27.96 -28.52
N ASN A 128 13.96 27.45 -29.00
CA ASN A 128 14.24 27.45 -30.43
C ASN A 128 13.12 26.68 -31.12
N ARG A 129 12.42 27.40 -31.99
CA ARG A 129 11.39 26.90 -32.90
C ARG A 129 11.96 25.68 -33.60
N LEU A 130 11.41 24.50 -33.30
CA LEU A 130 11.67 23.31 -34.10
C LEU A 130 11.20 23.64 -35.52
N ASP A 131 12.15 23.70 -36.45
CA ASP A 131 11.88 23.90 -37.87
C ASP A 131 11.11 22.69 -38.40
N TYR A 132 9.79 22.80 -38.41
CA TYR A 132 8.93 21.90 -39.16
C TYR A 132 9.13 22.21 -40.65
N GLY A 133 10.03 21.46 -41.30
CA GLY A 133 10.01 21.33 -42.75
C GLY A 133 8.74 20.57 -43.20
N PRO A 134 8.21 20.83 -44.40
CA PRO A 134 7.05 20.13 -44.91
C PRO A 134 7.36 18.62 -45.05
N LEU A 135 6.47 17.79 -44.50
CA LEU A 135 6.57 16.33 -44.63
C LEU A 135 6.44 15.91 -46.10
N PRO A 136 7.20 14.90 -46.56
CA PRO A 136 7.09 14.39 -47.92
C PRO A 136 5.69 13.78 -48.14
N VAL A 137 4.99 14.27 -49.17
CA VAL A 137 3.71 13.72 -49.62
C VAL A 137 3.97 12.39 -50.32
N VAL A 138 3.54 11.29 -49.71
CA VAL A 138 3.59 9.96 -50.34
C VAL A 138 2.34 9.80 -51.21
N PRO A 139 2.47 9.51 -52.53
CA PRO A 139 1.31 9.28 -53.38
C PRO A 139 0.60 7.96 -53.01
N PRO A 140 -0.72 7.86 -53.23
CA PRO A 140 -1.47 6.66 -52.90
C PRO A 140 -1.08 5.50 -53.84
N ILE A 141 -0.69 4.38 -53.24
CA ILE A 141 -0.47 3.12 -53.95
C ILE A 141 -1.84 2.57 -54.35
N VAL A 142 -2.14 2.55 -55.66
CA VAL A 142 -3.34 1.91 -56.21
C VAL A 142 -3.04 0.44 -56.44
N GLU A 143 -3.31 -0.40 -55.44
CA GLU A 143 -3.36 -1.85 -55.63
C GLU A 143 -4.65 -2.23 -56.36
N ARG A 144 -4.49 -2.77 -57.58
CA ARG A 144 -5.57 -3.38 -58.35
C ARG A 144 -6.09 -4.61 -57.60
N ARG A 145 -7.29 -4.52 -57.02
CA ARG A 145 -8.03 -5.67 -56.50
C ARG A 145 -8.34 -6.65 -57.64
N LYS A 146 -7.70 -7.81 -57.65
CA LYS A 146 -8.25 -9.02 -58.28
C LYS A 146 -9.29 -9.61 -57.34
N ASP A 147 -10.47 -9.86 -57.90
CA ASP A 147 -11.55 -10.79 -57.54
C ASP A 147 -11.99 -10.90 -56.06
N PRO A 148 -13.30 -10.91 -55.77
CA PRO A 148 -13.79 -10.91 -54.40
C PRO A 148 -13.58 -12.29 -53.79
N VAL A 149 -12.47 -12.46 -53.07
CA VAL A 149 -12.40 -13.48 -52.03
C VAL A 149 -13.38 -13.03 -50.95
N VAL A 150 -14.48 -13.76 -50.80
CA VAL A 150 -15.40 -13.64 -49.66
C VAL A 150 -14.61 -14.08 -48.43
N LEU A 151 -13.85 -13.15 -47.88
CA LEU A 151 -13.41 -13.22 -46.50
C LEU A 151 -14.66 -12.92 -45.70
N SER A 152 -15.31 -13.98 -45.23
CA SER A 152 -16.18 -13.89 -44.07
C SER A 152 -15.33 -13.26 -42.96
N GLU A 153 -15.46 -11.94 -42.79
CA GLU A 153 -15.03 -11.31 -41.56
C GLU A 153 -15.68 -12.13 -40.43
N PRO A 154 -14.92 -12.65 -39.46
CA PRO A 154 -15.58 -13.12 -38.26
C PRO A 154 -16.34 -11.90 -37.78
N VAL A 155 -17.67 -12.02 -37.74
CA VAL A 155 -18.56 -11.06 -37.10
C VAL A 155 -17.87 -10.75 -35.78
N ARG A 156 -17.21 -9.59 -35.70
CA ARG A 156 -16.78 -9.06 -34.42
C ARG A 156 -18.12 -8.83 -33.77
N GLU A 157 -18.51 -9.76 -32.92
CA GLU A 157 -19.51 -9.51 -31.90
C GLU A 157 -19.14 -8.15 -31.35
N VAL A 158 -19.92 -7.14 -31.73
CA VAL A 158 -20.01 -5.91 -30.97
C VAL A 158 -20.60 -6.43 -29.66
N ARG A 159 -19.72 -6.94 -28.80
CA ARG A 159 -20.03 -7.22 -27.40
C ARG A 159 -20.50 -5.87 -26.92
N GLU A 160 -21.82 -5.75 -26.72
CA GLU A 160 -22.42 -4.59 -26.09
C GLU A 160 -21.48 -4.19 -24.97
N ALA A 161 -20.91 -2.98 -25.07
CA ALA A 161 -20.06 -2.48 -24.02
C ALA A 161 -20.95 -2.45 -22.78
N ALA A 162 -20.80 -3.46 -21.92
CA ALA A 162 -21.58 -3.59 -20.71
C ALA A 162 -21.26 -2.33 -19.90
N GLY A 163 -22.19 -1.36 -19.95
CA GLY A 163 -22.05 -0.09 -19.27
C GLY A 163 -21.77 -0.35 -17.80
N ILE A 164 -20.79 0.35 -17.25
CA ILE A 164 -20.47 0.21 -15.84
C ILE A 164 -21.63 0.82 -15.06
N ARG A 165 -22.32 0.01 -14.26
CA ARG A 165 -23.42 0.47 -13.42
C ARG A 165 -22.86 1.03 -12.11
N LEU A 166 -23.33 2.21 -11.70
CA LEU A 166 -22.92 2.88 -10.48
C LEU A 166 -23.91 2.60 -9.34
N VAL A 167 -23.39 2.02 -8.25
CA VAL A 167 -24.11 1.88 -7.00
C VAL A 167 -23.77 3.08 -6.11
N ARG A 168 -24.73 3.98 -5.94
CA ARG A 168 -24.61 5.11 -4.99
C ARG A 168 -24.80 4.65 -3.55
N ARG A 169 -24.26 5.40 -2.60
CA ARG A 169 -24.42 5.12 -1.15
C ARG A 169 -25.89 5.07 -0.71
N ALA A 170 -26.77 5.84 -1.35
CA ALA A 170 -28.20 5.81 -1.07
C ALA A 170 -28.92 4.53 -1.53
N LEU A 171 -28.38 3.83 -2.53
CA LEU A 171 -28.96 2.61 -3.10
C LEU A 171 -28.27 1.33 -2.58
N LEU A 172 -27.39 1.49 -1.59
CA LEU A 172 -26.54 0.43 -1.05
C LEU A 172 -27.38 -0.70 -0.46
N ASP A 173 -28.33 -0.35 0.40
CA ASP A 173 -29.17 -1.32 1.11
C ASP A 173 -30.07 -2.08 0.14
N ASP A 174 -30.68 -1.38 -0.82
CA ASP A 174 -31.42 -2.01 -1.90
C ASP A 174 -30.57 -2.97 -2.70
N TYR A 175 -29.34 -2.56 -3.02
CA TYR A 175 -28.40 -3.39 -3.75
C TYR A 175 -28.03 -4.65 -2.96
N LEU A 176 -27.77 -4.58 -1.65
CA LEU A 176 -27.45 -5.76 -0.84
C LEU A 176 -28.55 -6.84 -0.91
N HIS A 177 -29.82 -6.43 -1.01
CA HIS A 177 -30.94 -7.35 -1.12
C HIS A 177 -31.21 -7.77 -2.57
N LYS A 178 -30.94 -6.89 -3.55
CA LYS A 178 -31.34 -7.06 -4.95
C LYS A 178 -30.18 -7.32 -5.92
N PHE A 179 -28.96 -7.54 -5.44
CA PHE A 179 -27.77 -7.74 -6.30
C PHE A 179 -27.89 -8.93 -7.28
N ARG A 180 -28.77 -9.90 -7.00
CA ARG A 180 -29.05 -11.04 -7.89
C ARG A 180 -30.09 -10.73 -8.97
N HIS A 181 -30.83 -9.63 -8.85
CA HIS A 181 -31.87 -9.25 -9.79
C HIS A 181 -31.28 -8.39 -10.92
N PRO A 182 -31.20 -8.92 -12.16
CA PRO A 182 -30.60 -8.19 -13.28
C PRO A 182 -31.39 -6.94 -13.67
N GLU A 183 -32.71 -6.93 -13.47
CA GLU A 183 -33.55 -5.75 -13.75
C GLU A 183 -33.17 -4.56 -12.87
N PHE A 184 -32.97 -4.78 -11.57
CA PHE A 184 -32.49 -3.72 -10.66
C PHE A 184 -31.11 -3.20 -11.07
N ILE A 185 -30.19 -4.09 -11.47
CA ILE A 185 -28.85 -3.71 -11.92
C ILE A 185 -28.93 -2.83 -13.18
N ARG A 186 -29.89 -3.08 -14.07
CA ARG A 186 -30.10 -2.29 -15.30
C ARG A 186 -30.66 -0.89 -15.02
N GLU A 187 -31.45 -0.73 -13.97
CA GLU A 187 -31.99 0.57 -13.54
C GLU A 187 -30.93 1.48 -12.90
N LEU A 188 -29.78 0.93 -12.51
CA LEU A 188 -28.71 1.73 -11.91
C LEU A 188 -28.13 2.74 -12.91
N PRO A 189 -27.71 3.93 -12.42
CA PRO A 189 -27.07 4.94 -13.24
C PRO A 189 -25.86 4.41 -13.99
N ASP A 190 -25.73 4.80 -15.26
CA ASP A 190 -24.56 4.49 -16.06
C ASP A 190 -23.37 5.35 -15.65
N PHE A 191 -22.20 4.73 -15.57
CA PHE A 191 -20.92 5.37 -15.29
C PHE A 191 -19.98 5.18 -16.48
N GLN A 192 -19.58 6.30 -17.08
CA GLN A 192 -18.63 6.29 -18.18
C GLN A 192 -17.21 6.20 -17.64
N TRP A 193 -16.52 5.11 -17.97
CA TRP A 193 -15.12 4.93 -17.64
C TRP A 193 -14.30 4.93 -18.94
N PRO A 194 -13.23 5.74 -19.03
CA PRO A 194 -12.50 5.95 -20.28
C PRO A 194 -11.78 4.70 -20.79
N PHE A 195 -11.59 3.68 -19.95
CA PHE A 195 -10.94 2.43 -20.32
C PHE A 195 -11.97 1.30 -20.43
N ALA A 196 -12.14 0.70 -21.60
CA ALA A 196 -12.96 -0.51 -21.71
C ALA A 196 -12.26 -1.66 -20.97
N GLY A 197 -12.76 -2.02 -19.79
CA GLY A 197 -12.27 -3.22 -19.11
C GLY A 197 -12.80 -4.47 -19.78
N ARG A 198 -12.03 -5.55 -19.67
CA ARG A 198 -12.51 -6.89 -19.97
C ARG A 198 -13.20 -7.41 -18.71
N GLY A 199 -14.40 -7.99 -18.85
CA GLY A 199 -15.15 -8.57 -17.73
C GLY A 199 -16.27 -7.68 -17.18
N THR A 200 -16.95 -8.20 -16.16
CA THR A 200 -18.06 -7.51 -15.50
C THR A 200 -17.51 -6.43 -14.59
N LEU A 201 -17.64 -5.17 -15.00
CA LEU A 201 -17.24 -4.01 -14.20
C LEU A 201 -18.44 -3.41 -13.47
N ARG A 202 -18.21 -2.93 -12.26
CA ARG A 202 -19.18 -2.16 -11.49
C ARG A 202 -18.50 -1.04 -10.74
N ALA A 203 -19.19 0.09 -10.63
CA ALA A 203 -18.72 1.24 -9.90
C ALA A 203 -19.50 1.37 -8.59
N PHE A 204 -18.80 1.72 -7.52
CA PHE A 204 -19.38 1.85 -6.18
C PHE A 204 -18.94 3.18 -5.58
N GLU A 205 -19.88 3.91 -5.01
CA GLU A 205 -19.58 5.10 -4.23
C GLU A 205 -18.94 4.69 -2.89
N ALA A 206 -17.68 5.09 -2.69
CA ALA A 206 -16.92 4.84 -1.49
C ALA A 206 -17.48 5.65 -0.32
N GLY A 207 -17.72 4.95 0.79
CA GLY A 207 -18.07 5.56 2.07
C GLY A 207 -16.83 5.89 2.89
N ASP A 208 -16.97 5.77 4.21
CA ASP A 208 -15.99 6.25 5.19
C ASP A 208 -14.77 5.29 5.34
N ASP A 209 -14.85 4.08 4.76
CA ASP A 209 -13.75 3.09 4.74
C ASP A 209 -12.68 3.42 3.69
N PHE A 210 -12.90 4.43 2.83
CA PHE A 210 -11.96 4.87 1.80
C PHE A 210 -11.35 6.24 2.13
N VAL A 211 -10.12 6.46 1.69
CA VAL A 211 -9.35 7.70 1.97
C VAL A 211 -10.05 8.95 1.44
N PHE A 212 -10.82 8.81 0.36
CA PHE A 212 -11.54 9.91 -0.29
C PHE A 212 -13.06 9.73 -0.13
N PRO A 213 -13.72 10.48 0.75
CA PRO A 213 -15.17 10.35 0.94
C PRO A 213 -15.92 10.73 -0.34
N GLY A 214 -16.89 9.90 -0.74
CA GLY A 214 -17.69 10.11 -1.95
C GLY A 214 -16.94 9.85 -3.26
N ALA A 215 -15.75 9.26 -3.22
CA ALA A 215 -15.08 8.79 -4.42
C ALA A 215 -15.85 7.63 -5.05
N ILE A 216 -15.70 7.43 -6.35
CA ILE A 216 -16.28 6.31 -7.09
C ILE A 216 -15.17 5.30 -7.33
N VAL A 217 -15.29 4.11 -6.74
CA VAL A 217 -14.32 3.01 -6.92
C VAL A 217 -14.86 2.04 -7.96
N VAL A 218 -14.04 1.73 -8.96
CA VAL A 218 -14.39 0.80 -10.05
C VAL A 218 -13.70 -0.54 -9.80
N GLY A 219 -14.51 -1.59 -9.74
CA GLY A 219 -14.06 -2.96 -9.54
C GLY A 219 -14.42 -3.89 -10.71
N GLU A 220 -13.56 -4.87 -10.95
CA GLU A 220 -13.84 -6.02 -11.81
C GLU A 220 -14.30 -7.21 -10.96
N LYS A 221 -15.40 -7.86 -11.35
CA LYS A 221 -15.96 -8.98 -10.59
C LYS A 221 -14.98 -10.14 -10.52
N VAL A 222 -14.73 -10.64 -9.30
CA VAL A 222 -13.92 -11.83 -9.07
C VAL A 222 -14.84 -13.04 -9.01
N GLU A 223 -14.82 -13.87 -10.05
CA GLU A 223 -15.63 -15.10 -10.10
C GLU A 223 -15.06 -16.20 -9.19
N ASP A 224 -13.73 -16.33 -9.12
CA ASP A 224 -13.06 -17.31 -8.25
C ASP A 224 -12.30 -16.62 -7.11
N TRP A 225 -12.88 -16.67 -5.91
CA TRP A 225 -12.32 -16.04 -4.71
C TRP A 225 -11.02 -16.71 -4.24
N PHE A 226 -10.71 -17.94 -4.66
CA PHE A 226 -9.44 -18.61 -4.33
C PHE A 226 -8.25 -18.07 -5.14
N THR A 227 -8.52 -17.35 -6.23
CA THR A 227 -7.50 -16.72 -7.08
C THR A 227 -7.17 -15.28 -6.67
N ALA A 228 -7.92 -14.73 -5.70
CA ALA A 228 -7.67 -13.40 -5.19
C ALA A 228 -6.25 -13.33 -4.61
N GLU A 229 -5.44 -12.43 -5.17
CA GLU A 229 -4.07 -12.18 -4.75
C GLU A 229 -4.02 -11.41 -3.43
N ASP A 230 -3.16 -11.89 -2.54
CA ASP A 230 -2.95 -11.32 -1.21
C ASP A 230 -2.33 -9.92 -1.26
N GLY A 231 -2.80 -9.03 -0.39
CA GLY A 231 -2.28 -7.68 -0.23
C GLY A 231 -2.70 -6.70 -1.31
N LYS A 232 -3.54 -7.11 -2.27
CA LYS A 232 -4.17 -6.22 -3.26
C LYS A 232 -5.48 -5.62 -2.73
N HIS A 233 -5.88 -4.49 -3.31
CA HIS A 233 -7.13 -3.80 -2.98
C HIS A 233 -8.32 -4.45 -3.65
N TYR A 234 -9.31 -4.79 -2.84
CA TYR A 234 -10.59 -5.30 -3.29
C TYR A 234 -11.72 -4.53 -2.61
N LEU A 235 -12.85 -4.51 -3.30
CA LEU A 235 -14.14 -4.15 -2.73
C LEU A 235 -14.85 -5.44 -2.35
N ILE A 236 -15.29 -5.51 -1.09
CA ILE A 236 -16.04 -6.64 -0.56
C ILE A 236 -17.45 -6.16 -0.28
N VAL A 237 -18.42 -6.88 -0.81
CA VAL A 237 -19.85 -6.70 -0.51
C VAL A 237 -20.22 -7.76 0.51
N ALA A 238 -20.60 -7.34 1.70
CA ALA A 238 -20.91 -8.22 2.82
C ALA A 238 -22.32 -7.97 3.37
N ASN A 239 -22.99 -9.03 3.83
CA ASN A 239 -24.37 -8.98 4.33
C ASN A 239 -24.58 -7.98 5.49
N HIS A 240 -23.63 -7.94 6.44
CA HIS A 240 -23.78 -7.17 7.68
C HIS A 240 -22.91 -5.91 7.75
N HIS A 241 -21.92 -5.82 6.86
CA HIS A 241 -20.96 -4.72 6.84
C HIS A 241 -21.11 -3.81 5.61
N GLY A 242 -22.02 -4.17 4.68
CA GLY A 242 -22.21 -3.45 3.44
C GLY A 242 -20.96 -3.51 2.57
N PHE A 243 -20.46 -2.34 2.17
CA PHE A 243 -19.32 -2.22 1.27
C PHE A 243 -18.07 -1.87 2.03
N LEU A 244 -17.04 -2.70 1.87
CA LEU A 244 -15.73 -2.52 2.48
C LEU A 244 -14.67 -2.40 1.39
N TYR A 245 -13.80 -1.40 1.53
CA TYR A 245 -12.62 -1.24 0.67
C TYR A 245 -11.39 -1.61 1.47
N ARG A 246 -10.82 -2.79 1.21
CA ARG A 246 -9.72 -3.32 2.02
C ARG A 246 -8.73 -4.13 1.21
N ARG A 247 -7.52 -4.27 1.74
CA ARG A 247 -6.58 -5.29 1.29
C ARG A 247 -7.02 -6.64 1.80
N ILE A 248 -7.17 -7.60 0.89
CA ILE A 248 -7.55 -8.97 1.24
C ILE A 248 -6.28 -9.80 1.43
N TYR A 249 -6.28 -10.63 2.46
CA TYR A 249 -5.37 -11.76 2.61
C TYR A 249 -6.22 -13.04 2.65
N ASN A 250 -5.94 -13.93 1.70
CA ASN A 250 -6.73 -15.10 1.40
C ASN A 250 -6.42 -16.25 2.36
N GLU A 251 -7.16 -16.30 3.46
CA GLU A 251 -7.10 -17.42 4.43
C GLU A 251 -8.18 -18.49 4.15
N LEU A 252 -8.82 -18.47 2.97
CA LEU A 252 -9.95 -19.35 2.62
C LEU A 252 -9.58 -20.83 2.72
N LYS A 253 -8.38 -21.19 2.26
CA LYS A 253 -7.90 -22.58 2.22
C LYS A 253 -7.64 -23.18 3.61
N ILE A 254 -7.45 -22.33 4.62
CA ILE A 254 -6.99 -22.76 5.95
C ILE A 254 -8.09 -22.56 6.99
N LYS A 255 -8.72 -21.39 7.00
CA LYS A 255 -9.71 -21.00 8.01
C LYS A 255 -11.09 -20.70 7.44
N ASN A 256 -11.25 -20.74 6.11
CA ASN A 256 -12.50 -20.36 5.44
C ASN A 256 -12.95 -18.92 5.79
N THR A 257 -11.98 -18.02 5.95
CA THR A 257 -12.16 -16.59 6.23
C THR A 257 -11.26 -15.76 5.32
N LEU A 258 -11.64 -14.50 5.09
CA LEU A 258 -10.79 -13.49 4.49
C LEU A 258 -10.33 -12.50 5.56
N LEU A 259 -9.02 -12.28 5.65
CA LEU A 259 -8.48 -11.25 6.52
C LEU A 259 -8.44 -9.93 5.74
N LEU A 260 -9.19 -8.94 6.22
CA LEU A 260 -9.33 -7.63 5.59
C LEU A 260 -8.51 -6.59 6.37
N SER A 261 -7.49 -6.02 5.72
CA SER A 261 -6.66 -4.94 6.28
C SER A 261 -7.01 -3.61 5.63
N SER A 262 -7.12 -2.54 6.42
CA SER A 262 -7.29 -1.18 5.90
C SER A 262 -5.95 -0.49 5.77
N ASP A 263 -5.87 0.48 4.85
CA ASP A 263 -4.68 1.33 4.65
C ASP A 263 -4.71 2.60 5.51
N SER A 264 -5.85 2.89 6.13
CA SER A 264 -6.01 4.05 7.00
C SER A 264 -5.41 3.78 8.39
N PRO A 265 -4.47 4.61 8.88
CA PRO A 265 -3.89 4.43 10.20
C PRO A 265 -4.98 4.54 11.28
N GLY A 266 -5.14 3.48 12.07
CA GLY A 266 -6.13 3.40 13.15
C GLY A 266 -7.27 2.41 12.92
N VAL A 267 -7.47 1.92 11.68
CA VAL A 267 -8.47 0.89 11.39
C VAL A 267 -7.85 -0.50 11.57
N ARG A 268 -8.42 -1.32 12.46
CA ARG A 268 -7.93 -2.68 12.72
C ARG A 268 -8.29 -3.62 11.55
N SER A 269 -7.41 -4.60 11.33
CA SER A 269 -7.73 -5.74 10.46
C SER A 269 -8.91 -6.52 11.04
N MET A 270 -9.81 -6.97 10.17
CA MET A 270 -10.98 -7.77 10.54
C MET A 270 -10.98 -9.08 9.77
N GLU A 271 -11.38 -10.17 10.41
CA GLU A 271 -11.63 -11.44 9.73
C GLU A 271 -13.10 -11.48 9.31
N LEU A 272 -13.35 -11.77 8.03
CA LEU A 272 -14.69 -11.90 7.47
C LEU A 272 -14.91 -13.35 7.01
N PRO A 273 -15.88 -14.07 7.58
CA PRO A 273 -16.25 -15.40 7.12
C PRO A 273 -16.78 -15.39 5.68
N VAL A 274 -16.49 -16.44 4.92
CA VAL A 274 -16.98 -16.61 3.54
C VAL A 274 -18.50 -16.53 3.43
N LYS A 275 -19.22 -16.96 4.47
CA LYS A 275 -20.69 -16.95 4.53
C LYS A 275 -21.29 -15.55 4.48
N ASP A 276 -20.54 -14.56 4.96
CA ASP A 276 -21.00 -13.18 5.04
C ASP A 276 -20.67 -12.39 3.78
N ILE A 277 -19.85 -12.97 2.88
CA ILE A 277 -19.42 -12.36 1.63
C ILE A 277 -20.46 -12.66 0.55
N LEU A 278 -20.97 -11.60 -0.07
CA LEU A 278 -21.85 -11.68 -1.23
C LEU A 278 -21.06 -11.62 -2.53
N GLU A 279 -20.18 -10.63 -2.66
CA GLU A 279 -19.38 -10.40 -3.87
C GLU A 279 -18.00 -9.83 -3.52
N ILE A 280 -17.02 -10.13 -4.37
CA ILE A 280 -15.67 -9.57 -4.31
C ILE A 280 -15.34 -8.95 -5.67
N TRP A 281 -14.81 -7.73 -5.64
CA TRP A 281 -14.44 -6.98 -6.83
C TRP A 281 -12.99 -6.50 -6.73
N ALA A 282 -12.17 -6.85 -7.72
CA ALA A 282 -10.79 -6.41 -7.82
C ALA A 282 -10.75 -4.95 -8.26
N VAL A 283 -10.18 -4.08 -7.43
CA VAL A 283 -10.18 -2.64 -7.71
C VAL A 283 -9.23 -2.34 -8.87
N LYS A 284 -9.75 -1.69 -9.92
CA LYS A 284 -8.95 -1.25 -11.08
C LYS A 284 -8.59 0.22 -11.03
N GLY A 285 -9.40 1.01 -10.33
CA GLY A 285 -9.18 2.43 -10.18
C GLY A 285 -10.27 3.07 -9.34
N PHE A 286 -10.07 4.34 -9.03
CA PHE A 286 -11.08 5.17 -8.40
C PHE A 286 -11.09 6.55 -9.05
N PHE A 287 -12.20 7.24 -8.93
CA PHE A 287 -12.39 8.61 -9.33
C PHE A 287 -12.79 9.42 -8.09
N SER A 288 -11.99 10.42 -7.74
CA SER A 288 -12.31 11.33 -6.65
C SER A 288 -12.47 12.74 -7.20
N GLN A 289 -13.52 13.44 -6.77
CA GLN A 289 -13.64 14.88 -7.00
C GLN A 289 -12.78 15.69 -6.03
N GLN A 290 -12.43 15.10 -4.89
CA GLN A 290 -11.54 15.69 -3.91
C GLN A 290 -10.09 15.44 -4.33
N LEU A 291 -9.34 16.52 -4.48
CA LEU A 291 -7.91 16.44 -4.73
C LEU A 291 -7.20 15.97 -3.44
N PRO A 292 -6.24 15.04 -3.53
CA PRO A 292 -5.45 14.66 -2.38
C PRO A 292 -4.68 15.87 -1.83
N GLU A 293 -4.66 15.99 -0.51
CA GLU A 293 -3.73 16.92 0.13
C GLU A 293 -2.30 16.51 -0.22
N PRO A 294 -1.40 17.46 -0.53
CA PRO A 294 -0.03 17.15 -0.85
C PRO A 294 0.61 16.49 0.39
N ALA A 295 0.92 15.20 0.28
CA ALA A 295 1.67 14.50 1.31
C ALA A 295 3.01 15.23 1.52
N LEU A 296 3.33 15.54 2.77
CA LEU A 296 4.67 16.02 3.13
C LEU A 296 5.66 14.97 2.62
N SER A 297 6.53 15.36 1.68
CA SER A 297 7.49 14.41 1.16
C SER A 297 8.39 13.95 2.30
N ILE A 298 8.52 12.62 2.44
CA ILE A 298 9.40 12.00 3.43
C ILE A 298 10.82 12.54 3.26
N ASP A 299 11.22 12.85 2.03
CA ASP A 299 12.50 13.48 1.70
C ASP A 299 12.66 14.87 2.36
N ARG A 300 11.60 15.67 2.42
CA ARG A 300 11.64 17.00 3.06
C ARG A 300 11.63 16.90 4.58
N VAL A 301 10.92 15.92 5.13
CA VAL A 301 11.00 15.61 6.57
C VAL A 301 12.40 15.14 6.93
N ARG A 302 13.01 14.28 6.09
CA ARG A 302 14.38 13.80 6.28
C ARG A 302 15.40 14.93 6.22
N SER A 303 15.29 15.83 5.23
CA SER A 303 16.19 16.98 5.14
C SER A 303 16.08 17.92 6.35
N LEU A 304 14.86 18.14 6.87
CA LEU A 304 14.64 18.94 8.07
C LEU A 304 15.25 18.27 9.32
N VAL A 305 15.12 16.95 9.45
CA VAL A 305 15.73 16.18 10.55
C VAL A 305 17.26 16.22 10.47
N ASP A 306 17.82 16.08 9.27
CA ASP A 306 19.26 16.16 9.05
C ASP A 306 19.79 17.57 9.36
N GLU A 307 19.05 18.63 9.01
CA GLU A 307 19.39 20.03 9.34
C GLU A 307 19.33 20.29 10.86
N LEU A 308 18.28 19.85 11.54
CA LEU A 308 18.14 19.91 13.01
C LEU A 308 19.28 19.19 13.73
N ARG A 309 19.68 18.01 13.24
CA ARG A 309 20.80 17.25 13.81
C ARG A 309 22.10 18.02 13.72
N LEU A 310 22.33 18.70 12.58
CA LEU A 310 23.52 19.50 12.32
C LEU A 310 23.57 20.75 13.21
N GLU A 311 22.43 21.39 13.47
CA GLU A 311 22.33 22.50 14.44
C GLU A 311 22.57 22.05 15.88
N LEU A 312 22.02 20.90 16.30
CA LEU A 312 22.24 20.36 17.63
C LEU A 312 23.72 20.00 17.89
N GLU A 313 24.44 19.52 16.88
CA GLU A 313 25.87 19.27 16.98
C GLU A 313 26.69 20.58 17.07
N ARG A 314 26.23 21.66 16.44
CA ARG A 314 26.85 22.99 16.56
C ARG A 314 26.62 23.62 17.92
N VAL A 315 25.44 23.47 18.51
CA VAL A 315 25.09 24.04 19.84
C VAL A 315 25.76 23.29 21.00
N LYS A 316 26.19 22.04 20.79
CA LYS A 316 26.94 21.25 21.78
C LYS A 316 28.45 21.53 21.83
N ARG A 317 28.98 22.35 20.92
CA ARG A 317 30.39 22.81 20.91
C ARG A 317 30.51 24.17 21.54
#